data_AF-A0A6A5UHS9-F1
#
_entry.id   AF-A0A6A5UHS9-F1
#
_cell.length_a   1.000
_cell.length_b   1.000
_cell.length_c   1.000
_cell.angle_alpha   90.00
_cell.angle_beta   90.00
_cell.angle_gamma   90.00
#
_symmetry.space_group_name_H-M   'P 1'
#
loop_
_entity.id
_entity.type
_entity.pdbx_description
1 polymer ?
#
loop_
_entity_poly.entity_id
_entity_poly.type
_entity_poly.pdbx_seq_one_letter_code
_entity_poly.pdbx_strand_id
1 'polypeptide(L)'
;MSLVDKIIRSTYVVTGVDIAIAILTILKIIIERLGLPSIPLVVCTDLYSLYECLVKLGTTNKKRLIIDIMALRQSYERHNPTDALTKATPNCALK
;
A
#
# COMPACT_ATOMS: atom_id res chain seq x y z
N MET A 1 -23.91 11.84 -4.76
CA MET A 1 -23.47 10.44 -4.59
C MET A 1 -24.37 9.79 -3.55
N SER A 2 -25.19 8.83 -3.96
CA SER A 2 -26.21 8.22 -3.11
C SER A 2 -25.58 7.36 -2.00
N LEU A 3 -26.31 7.11 -0.91
CA LEU A 3 -25.88 6.17 0.13
C LEU A 3 -25.60 4.78 -0.46
N VAL A 4 -26.32 4.41 -1.52
CA VAL A 4 -26.19 3.13 -2.22
C VAL A 4 -24.83 3.04 -2.94
N ASP A 5 -24.43 4.08 -3.68
CA ASP A 5 -23.10 4.14 -4.32
C ASP A 5 -21.97 3.98 -3.29
N LYS A 6 -22.18 4.59 -2.12
CA LYS A 6 -21.23 4.57 -1.02
C LYS A 6 -21.08 3.18 -0.38
N ILE A 7 -22.17 2.41 -0.27
CA ILE A 7 -22.18 1.04 0.26
C ILE A 7 -21.56 0.09 -0.77
N ILE A 8 -21.98 0.19 -2.04
CA ILE A 8 -21.46 -0.65 -3.13
C ILE A 8 -19.93 -0.56 -3.21
N ARG A 9 -19.38 0.66 -3.14
CA ARG A 9 -17.92 0.87 -3.18
C ARG A 9 -17.20 0.24 -1.99
N SER A 10 -17.80 0.31 -0.79
CA SER A 10 -17.22 -0.30 0.41
C SER A 10 -17.16 -1.82 0.29
N THR A 11 -18.25 -2.44 -0.16
CA THR A 11 -18.30 -3.90 -0.38
C THR A 11 -17.30 -4.33 -1.45
N TYR A 12 -17.19 -3.59 -2.55
CA TYR A 12 -16.24 -3.88 -3.62
C TYR A 12 -14.78 -3.92 -3.13
N VAL A 13 -14.37 -2.95 -2.29
CA VAL A 13 -13.00 -2.90 -1.75
C VAL A 13 -12.73 -4.12 -0.85
N VAL A 14 -13.66 -4.46 0.03
CA VAL A 14 -13.51 -5.63 0.94
C VAL A 14 -13.40 -6.92 0.14
N THR A 15 -14.34 -7.19 -0.77
CA THR A 15 -14.29 -8.37 -1.64
C THR A 15 -13.02 -8.41 -2.50
N GLY A 16 -12.57 -7.25 -2.99
CA GLY A 16 -11.34 -7.15 -3.77
C GLY A 16 -10.10 -7.53 -2.96
N VAL A 17 -10.00 -7.12 -1.69
CA VAL A 17 -8.90 -7.48 -0.79
C VAL A 17 -8.90 -8.98 -0.50
N ASP A 18 -10.06 -9.58 -0.22
CA ASP A 18 -10.16 -11.02 0.05
C ASP A 18 -9.71 -11.86 -1.17
N ILE A 19 -10.16 -11.47 -2.36
CA ILE A 19 -9.74 -12.12 -3.62
C ILE A 19 -8.23 -11.95 -3.83
N ALA A 20 -7.69 -10.75 -3.60
CA ALA A 20 -6.27 -10.49 -3.76
C ALA A 20 -5.42 -11.34 -2.81
N ILE A 21 -5.85 -11.50 -1.55
CA ILE A 21 -5.19 -12.37 -0.56
C ILE A 21 -5.26 -13.84 -1.01
N ALA A 22 -6.41 -14.30 -1.51
CA ALA A 22 -6.57 -15.67 -2.01
C ALA A 22 -5.61 -15.94 -3.18
N ILE A 23 -5.58 -15.06 -4.18
CA ILE A 23 -4.67 -15.17 -5.34
C ILE A 23 -3.21 -15.14 -4.88
N LEU A 24 -2.85 -14.21 -4.00
CA LEU A 24 -1.50 -14.08 -3.45
C LEU A 24 -1.04 -15.36 -2.76
N THR A 25 -1.92 -15.97 -1.97
CA THR A 25 -1.63 -17.20 -1.23
C THR A 25 -1.47 -18.38 -2.18
N ILE A 26 -2.36 -18.51 -3.17
CA ILE A 26 -2.28 -19.57 -4.18
C ILE A 26 -0.97 -19.44 -4.97
N LEU A 27 -0.64 -18.23 -5.41
CA LEU A 27 0.58 -17.99 -6.19
C LEU A 27 1.83 -18.30 -5.38
N LYS A 28 1.86 -17.95 -4.09
CA LYS A 28 2.95 -18.35 -3.18
C LYS A 28 3.11 -19.87 -3.10
N ILE A 29 2.02 -20.61 -2.90
CA ILE A 29 2.06 -22.07 -2.86
C ILE A 29 2.62 -22.63 -4.18
N ILE A 30 2.21 -22.09 -5.32
CA ILE A 30 2.72 -22.53 -6.63
C ILE A 30 4.22 -22.26 -6.76
N ILE A 31 4.69 -21.04 -6.43
CA ILE A 31 6.10 -20.68 -6.48
C ILE A 31 6.94 -21.62 -5.61
N GLU A 32 6.48 -21.91 -4.39
CA GLU A 32 7.14 -22.85 -3.47
C GLU A 32 7.17 -24.28 -4.03
N ARG A 33 6.06 -24.76 -4.60
CA ARG A 33 5.97 -26.11 -5.17
C ARG A 33 6.85 -26.29 -6.41
N LEU A 34 7.05 -25.23 -7.18
CA LEU A 34 7.95 -25.23 -8.34
C LEU A 34 9.43 -25.04 -7.96
N GLY A 35 9.75 -24.81 -6.68
CA GLY A 35 11.11 -24.57 -6.21
C GLY A 35 11.69 -23.24 -6.71
N LEU A 36 10.83 -22.28 -7.07
CA LEU A 36 11.25 -20.98 -7.55
C LEU A 36 11.62 -20.06 -6.37
N PRO A 37 12.56 -19.11 -6.58
CA PRO A 37 12.87 -18.11 -5.56
C PRO A 37 11.64 -17.27 -5.22
N SER A 38 11.56 -16.81 -3.96
CA SER A 38 10.44 -15.99 -3.49
C SER A 38 10.33 -14.71 -4.32
N ILE A 39 9.19 -14.52 -4.98
CA ILE A 39 8.89 -13.32 -5.75
C ILE A 39 8.06 -12.38 -4.86
N PRO A 40 8.47 -11.11 -4.67
CA PRO A 40 7.67 -10.14 -3.95
C PRO A 40 6.40 -9.84 -4.74
N LEU A 41 5.25 -10.07 -4.11
CA LEU A 41 3.93 -9.85 -4.71
C LEU A 41 3.27 -8.67 -4.01
N VAL A 42 2.85 -7.67 -4.79
CA VAL A 42 2.28 -6.41 -4.29
C VAL A 42 0.85 -6.27 -4.82
N VAL A 43 -0.09 -5.97 -3.93
CA VAL A 43 -1.48 -5.70 -4.29
C VAL A 43 -1.67 -4.19 -4.38
N CYS A 44 -2.07 -3.71 -5.57
CA CYS A 44 -2.36 -2.30 -5.80
C CYS A 44 -3.87 -2.06 -5.77
N THR A 45 -4.32 -1.15 -4.92
CA THR A 45 -5.72 -0.71 -4.85
C THR A 45 -5.79 0.82 -4.87
N ASP A 46 -6.90 1.37 -5.35
CA ASP A 46 -7.14 2.80 -5.30
C ASP A 46 -7.25 3.28 -3.84
N LEU A 47 -6.30 4.14 -3.44
CA LEU A 47 -6.20 4.63 -2.07
C LEU A 47 -7.42 5.46 -1.66
N TYR A 48 -8.09 6.11 -2.62
CA TYR A 48 -9.30 6.88 -2.35
C TYR A 48 -10.48 5.99 -1.96
N SER A 49 -10.72 4.92 -2.72
CA SER A 49 -11.75 3.92 -2.42
C SER A 49 -11.49 3.20 -1.10
N LEU A 50 -10.21 2.90 -0.79
CA LEU A 50 -9.81 2.33 0.49
C LEU A 50 -10.05 3.29 1.66
N TYR A 51 -9.65 4.55 1.53
CA TYR A 51 -9.90 5.60 2.53
C TYR A 51 -11.40 5.76 2.80
N GLU A 52 -12.20 5.80 1.74
CA GLU A 52 -13.64 5.97 1.85
C GLU A 52 -14.30 4.76 2.52
N CYS A 53 -13.80 3.54 2.25
CA CYS A 53 -14.20 2.32 2.95
C CYS A 53 -13.88 2.40 4.45
N LEU A 54 -12.62 2.68 4.81
CA LEU A 54 -12.15 2.70 6.21
C LEU A 54 -12.86 3.75 7.07
N VAL A 55 -13.07 4.95 6.54
CA VAL A 55 -13.74 6.03 7.29
C VAL A 55 -15.23 5.75 7.47
N LYS A 56 -15.90 5.13 6.49
CA LYS A 56 -17.33 4.82 6.59
C LYS A 56 -17.66 3.57 7.39
N LEU A 57 -16.79 2.57 7.35
CA LEU A 57 -16.96 1.34 8.14
C LEU A 57 -16.72 1.59 9.64
N GLY A 58 -16.32 2.82 10.03
CA GLY A 58 -16.07 3.22 11.41
C GLY A 58 -14.82 2.57 12.02
N THR A 59 -14.04 1.83 11.22
CA THR A 59 -12.88 1.07 11.70
C THR A 59 -11.72 1.98 12.09
N THR A 60 -11.66 3.21 11.58
CA THR A 60 -10.67 4.21 11.97
C THR A 60 -11.21 5.63 11.80
N ASN A 61 -10.94 6.50 12.78
CA ASN A 61 -11.27 7.92 12.67
C ASN A 61 -10.47 8.57 11.56
N LYS A 62 -11.11 9.40 10.71
CA LYS A 62 -10.46 10.15 9.62
C LYS A 62 -9.14 10.82 10.03
N LYS A 63 -9.09 11.41 11.23
CA LYS A 63 -7.89 12.06 11.76
C LYS A 63 -6.73 11.08 11.97
N ARG A 64 -6.99 9.89 12.52
CA ARG A 64 -5.98 8.87 12.76
C ARG A 64 -5.47 8.27 11.44
N LEU A 65 -6.38 8.00 10.49
CA LEU A 65 -6.00 7.51 9.16
C LEU A 65 -5.09 8.49 8.39
N ILE A 66 -5.33 9.79 8.51
CA ILE A 66 -4.44 10.81 7.92
C ILE A 66 -3.05 10.75 8.54
N ILE A 67 -2.95 10.63 9.87
CA ILE A 67 -1.67 10.51 10.58
C ILE A 67 -0.92 9.27 10.11
N ASP A 68 -1.60 8.12 10.01
CA ASP A 68 -0.99 6.87 9.58
C ASP A 68 -0.48 6.94 8.12
N ILE A 69 -1.26 7.55 7.21
CA ILE A 69 -0.84 7.76 5.81
C ILE A 69 0.34 8.75 5.73
N MET A 70 0.35 9.82 6.53
CA MET A 70 1.46 10.78 6.57
C MET A 70 2.75 10.12 7.08
N ALA A 71 2.66 9.30 8.13
CA ALA A 71 3.79 8.56 8.67
C ALA A 71 4.35 7.55 7.64
N LEU A 72 3.46 6.86 6.92
CA LEU A 72 3.84 5.93 5.85
C LEU A 72 4.56 6.66 4.70
N ARG A 73 4.05 7.81 4.25
CA ARG A 73 4.70 8.64 3.22
C ARG A 73 6.08 9.11 3.65
N GLN A 74 6.21 9.64 4.86
CA GLN A 74 7.50 10.09 5.39
C GLN A 74 8.51 8.94 5.47
N SER A 75 8.07 7.76 5.90
CA SER A 75 8.90 6.55 5.93
C SER A 75 9.38 6.18 4.53
N TYR A 76 8.48 6.18 3.54
CA TYR A 76 8.82 5.88 2.15
C TYR A 76 9.80 6.90 1.55
N GLU A 77 9.56 8.19 1.72
CA GLU A 77 10.45 9.26 1.25
C GLU A 77 11.84 9.15 1.87
N ARG A 78 11.92 8.83 3.16
CA ARG A 78 13.20 8.66 3.87
C ARG A 78 13.97 7.41 3.43
N HIS A 79 13.26 6.39 2.94
CA HIS A 79 13.86 5.16 2.43
C HIS A 79 14.00 5.15 0.89
N ASN A 80 13.64 6.24 0.21
CA ASN A 80 13.74 6.34 -1.24
C ASN A 80 15.23 6.50 -1.62
N PRO A 81 15.84 5.55 -2.35
CA PRO A 81 17.27 5.58 -2.69
C PRO A 81 17.69 6.79 -3.53
N THR A 82 16.73 7.52 -4.12
CA THR A 82 16.97 8.75 -4.87
C THR A 82 17.61 9.86 -4.02
N ASP A 83 17.27 9.95 -2.72
CA ASP A 83 17.80 11.00 -1.83
C ASP A 83 19.22 10.68 -1.32
N ALA A 84 19.57 9.39 -1.25
CA ALA A 84 20.95 8.94 -0.99
C ALA A 84 21.87 9.22 -2.18
N LEU A 85 21.35 9.12 -3.41
CA LEU A 85 22.11 9.35 -4.63
C LEU A 85 22.39 10.84 -4.91
N THR A 86 21.47 11.75 -4.59
CA THR A 86 21.64 13.20 -4.84
C THR A 86 22.43 13.92 -3.74
N LYS A 87 22.49 13.37 -2.51
CA LYS A 87 23.36 13.88 -1.42
C LYS A 87 24.77 13.29 -1.43
N ALA A 88 25.04 12.25 -2.22
CA ALA A 88 26.39 11.74 -2.47
C ALA A 88 27.15 12.61 -3.50
N THR A 89 27.10 13.93 -3.36
CA THR A 89 28.10 14.79 -4.00
C THR A 89 29.38 14.65 -3.20
N PRO A 90 30.53 14.26 -3.78
CA PRO A 90 31.77 14.19 -3.03
C PRO A 90 32.13 15.62 -2.60
N ASN A 91 32.33 15.83 -1.30
CA ASN A 91 32.90 17.06 -0.77
C ASN A 91 34.28 17.28 -1.42
N CYS A 92 34.34 18.13 -2.46
CA CYS A 92 35.59 18.65 -3.02
C CYS A 92 36.18 19.73 -2.09
N ALA A 93 36.44 19.38 -0.83
CA ALA A 93 37.14 20.22 0.14
C ALA A 93 38.63 19.85 0.27
N LEU A 94 39.16 19.04 -0.64
CA LEU A 94 40.60 18.78 -0.76
C LEU A 94 41.09 19.23 -2.14
N LYS A 95 41.49 20.51 -2.22
CA LYS A 95 42.57 20.94 -3.09
C LYS A 95 43.31 22.11 -2.45
#